data_AF-A0A1B6DCE6-F1
#
_entry.id   AF-A0A1B6DCE6-F1
#
_cell.length_a   1.000
_cell.length_b   1.000
_cell.length_c   1.000
_cell.angle_alpha   90.00
_cell.angle_beta   90.00
_cell.angle_gamma   90.00
#
_symmetry.space_group_name_H-M   'P 1'
#
loop_
_entity.id
_entity.type
_entity.pdbx_description
1 polymer ?
#
loop_
_entity_poly.entity_id
_entity_poly.type
_entity_poly.pdbx_seq_one_letter_code
_entity_poly.pdbx_strand_id
1 'polypeptide(L)'
;MKTIYFLEAEQKLSDVKPSQRKKALVLSTDEWDRFGNYVTRKQKKMEEAERSRKEIEQRKLLSKEMAKEWDNTIVNLRRKRLEVRREQAEQLERDRRKRYLEMRKEEADAKKNIVDAAKKMLRNEKDNTKSFLSALKYSEVLRERKEQIKFEQQLQKIEEEKEMEYAAEIKHNAEMYAKELKEEKEREREKQEMLCKETSDQLKALLEEKKKAEDKERELEKLDNIGIQKE
;
A
#
# COMPACT_ATOMS: atom_id res chain seq x y z
N MET A 1 28.69 -28.83 -119.51
CA MET A 1 29.28 -27.78 -118.66
C MET A 1 29.86 -26.71 -119.56
N LYS A 2 29.34 -25.47 -119.54
CA LYS A 2 29.91 -24.36 -120.31
C LYS A 2 31.14 -23.83 -119.57
N THR A 3 32.31 -23.91 -120.19
CA THR A 3 33.55 -23.40 -119.62
C THR A 3 33.72 -21.94 -120.03
N ILE A 4 33.60 -21.03 -119.07
CA ILE A 4 33.79 -19.60 -119.31
C ILE A 4 35.25 -19.27 -118.98
N TYR A 5 35.90 -18.49 -119.83
CA TYR A 5 37.28 -18.05 -119.63
C TYR A 5 37.28 -16.58 -119.25
N PHE A 6 38.14 -16.21 -118.30
CA PHE A 6 38.38 -14.82 -117.97
C PHE A 6 39.39 -14.25 -118.97
N LEU A 7 39.05 -13.13 -119.60
CA LEU A 7 39.92 -12.39 -120.51
C LEU A 7 40.08 -10.98 -119.94
N GLU A 8 41.31 -10.50 -119.90
CA GLU A 8 41.59 -9.10 -119.58
C GLU A 8 41.11 -8.21 -120.74
N ALA A 9 40.80 -6.94 -120.45
CA ALA A 9 40.26 -6.04 -121.46
C ALA A 9 41.17 -6.01 -122.70
N GLU A 10 40.57 -6.15 -123.88
CA GLU A 10 41.21 -6.19 -125.22
C GLU A 10 41.84 -7.52 -125.68
N GLN A 11 41.84 -8.60 -124.87
CA GLN A 11 42.37 -9.90 -125.29
C GLN A 11 41.30 -10.82 -125.91
N LYS A 12 41.62 -11.47 -127.04
CA LYS A 12 40.77 -12.50 -127.67
C LYS A 12 41.26 -13.92 -127.31
N LEU A 13 40.35 -14.89 -127.30
CA LEU A 13 40.62 -16.28 -126.88
C LEU A 13 41.70 -16.99 -127.75
N SER A 14 41.89 -16.53 -128.98
CA SER A 14 42.92 -17.00 -129.92
C SER A 14 44.35 -16.68 -129.47
N ASP A 15 44.52 -15.57 -128.76
CA ASP A 15 45.85 -14.96 -128.55
C ASP A 15 46.51 -15.49 -127.27
N VAL A 16 45.72 -16.10 -126.39
CA VAL A 16 46.18 -16.70 -125.14
C VAL A 16 46.40 -18.20 -125.32
N LYS A 17 47.64 -18.65 -125.10
CA LYS A 17 48.03 -20.07 -125.14
C LYS A 17 47.11 -20.89 -124.22
N PRO A 18 46.70 -22.11 -124.62
CA PRO A 18 45.76 -22.93 -123.84
C PRO A 18 46.18 -23.16 -122.38
N SER A 19 47.48 -23.21 -122.10
CA SER A 19 48.06 -23.38 -120.75
C SER A 19 47.89 -22.16 -119.83
N GLN A 20 47.67 -20.98 -120.39
CA GLN A 20 47.56 -19.71 -119.64
C GLN A 20 46.12 -19.20 -119.50
N ARG A 21 45.14 -19.92 -120.08
CA ARG A 21 43.72 -19.54 -120.01
C ARG A 21 43.18 -19.72 -118.59
N LYS A 22 42.87 -18.61 -117.92
CA LYS A 22 42.22 -18.61 -116.60
C LYS A 22 40.74 -18.95 -116.78
N LYS A 23 40.26 -19.99 -116.10
CA LYS A 23 38.84 -20.36 -116.09
C LYS A 23 38.10 -19.42 -115.13
N ALA A 24 36.97 -18.89 -115.56
CA ALA A 24 36.07 -18.09 -114.74
C ALA A 24 34.89 -18.94 -114.28
N LEU A 25 34.59 -18.88 -112.99
CA LEU A 25 33.36 -19.42 -112.42
C LEU A 25 32.37 -18.25 -112.28
N VAL A 26 31.30 -18.25 -113.09
CA VAL A 26 30.23 -17.25 -112.96
C VAL A 26 29.21 -17.81 -111.98
N LEU A 27 29.09 -17.18 -110.82
CA LEU A 27 28.14 -17.54 -109.77
C LEU A 27 27.06 -16.46 -109.68
N SER A 28 25.84 -16.88 -109.31
CA SER A 28 24.82 -15.93 -108.87
C SER A 28 25.20 -15.32 -107.51
N THR A 29 24.70 -14.13 -107.18
CA THR A 29 24.89 -13.49 -105.86
C THR A 29 24.45 -14.41 -104.73
N ASP A 30 23.35 -15.13 -104.93
CA ASP A 30 22.81 -16.08 -103.95
C ASP A 30 23.74 -17.28 -103.73
N GLU A 31 24.45 -17.73 -104.77
CA GLU A 31 25.40 -18.84 -104.69
C GLU A 31 26.68 -18.40 -104.00
N TRP A 32 27.16 -17.19 -104.28
CA TRP A 32 28.29 -16.58 -103.59
C TRP A 32 28.03 -16.41 -102.09
N ASP A 33 26.84 -15.91 -101.72
CA ASP A 33 26.43 -15.78 -100.33
C ASP A 33 26.28 -17.15 -99.65
N ARG A 34 25.86 -18.19 -100.36
CA ARG A 34 25.85 -19.56 -99.83
C ARG A 34 27.26 -20.06 -99.52
N PHE A 35 28.24 -19.81 -100.38
CA PHE A 35 29.64 -20.17 -100.10
C PHE A 35 30.20 -19.38 -98.92
N GLY A 36 29.99 -18.07 -98.86
CA GLY A 36 30.38 -17.23 -97.73
C GLY A 36 29.73 -17.69 -96.42
N ASN A 37 28.45 -18.03 -96.46
CA ASN A 37 27.73 -18.59 -95.32
C ASN A 37 28.23 -19.99 -94.95
N TYR A 38 28.64 -20.84 -95.88
CA TYR A 38 29.19 -22.17 -95.56
C TYR A 38 30.55 -22.09 -94.87
N VAL A 39 31.41 -21.17 -95.33
CA VAL A 39 32.72 -20.88 -94.74
C VAL A 39 32.58 -20.26 -93.34
N THR A 40 31.69 -19.28 -93.18
CA THR A 40 31.44 -18.60 -91.90
C THR A 40 30.47 -19.33 -90.97
N ARG A 41 29.79 -20.40 -91.43
CA ARG A 41 28.79 -21.14 -90.64
C ARG A 41 29.34 -21.63 -89.31
N LYS A 42 30.59 -22.12 -89.31
CA LYS A 42 31.25 -22.61 -88.10
C LYS A 42 31.53 -21.46 -87.14
N GLN A 43 31.99 -20.31 -87.64
CA GLN A 43 32.26 -19.11 -86.84
C GLN A 43 30.96 -18.53 -86.24
N LYS A 44 29.91 -18.36 -87.06
CA LYS A 44 28.59 -17.89 -86.59
C LYS A 44 28.01 -18.81 -85.51
N LYS A 45 28.09 -20.13 -85.70
CA LYS A 45 27.67 -21.11 -84.68
C LYS A 45 28.49 -21.02 -83.39
N MET A 46 29.80 -20.76 -83.49
CA MET A 46 30.65 -20.54 -82.31
C MET A 46 30.27 -19.25 -81.59
N GLU A 47 30.05 -18.16 -82.32
CA GLU A 47 29.61 -16.88 -81.74
C GLU A 47 28.23 -16.99 -81.08
N GLU A 48 27.28 -17.69 -81.68
CA GLU A 48 25.97 -17.99 -81.09
C GLU A 48 26.10 -18.85 -79.83
N ALA A 49 26.99 -19.86 -79.85
CA ALA A 49 27.29 -20.68 -78.68
C ALA A 49 27.95 -19.86 -77.55
N GLU A 50 28.81 -18.90 -77.88
CA GLU A 50 29.43 -18.02 -76.89
C GLU A 50 28.42 -17.00 -76.32
N ARG A 51 27.57 -16.42 -77.14
CA ARG A 51 26.50 -15.50 -76.69
C ARG A 51 25.53 -16.21 -75.75
N SER A 52 25.07 -17.41 -76.12
CA SER A 52 24.19 -18.22 -75.27
C SER A 52 24.86 -18.62 -73.95
N ARG A 53 26.16 -18.96 -73.96
CA ARG A 53 26.92 -19.19 -72.71
C ARG A 53 26.96 -17.96 -71.82
N LYS A 54 27.27 -16.78 -72.39
CA LYS A 54 27.30 -15.51 -71.64
C LYS A 54 25.94 -15.16 -71.06
N GLU A 55 24.86 -15.35 -71.81
CA GLU A 55 23.50 -15.12 -71.30
C GLU A 55 23.13 -16.07 -70.16
N ILE A 56 23.51 -17.35 -70.24
CA ILE A 56 23.30 -18.31 -69.15
C ILE A 56 24.09 -17.92 -67.91
N GLU A 57 25.34 -17.49 -68.07
CA GLU A 57 26.17 -17.01 -66.96
C GLU A 57 25.58 -15.76 -66.31
N GLN A 58 25.14 -14.77 -67.10
CA GLN A 58 24.46 -13.58 -66.60
C GLN A 58 23.18 -13.91 -65.84
N ARG A 59 22.34 -14.81 -66.38
CA ARG A 59 21.12 -15.26 -65.68
C ARG A 59 21.45 -15.98 -64.38
N LYS A 60 22.53 -16.79 -64.33
CA LYS A 60 23.00 -17.43 -63.10
C LYS A 60 23.49 -16.42 -62.07
N LEU A 61 24.17 -15.35 -62.49
CA LEU A 61 24.62 -14.28 -61.60
C LEU A 61 23.43 -13.53 -61.00
N LEU A 62 22.49 -13.09 -61.84
CA LEU A 62 21.27 -12.40 -61.39
C LEU A 62 20.45 -13.27 -60.43
N SER A 63 20.29 -14.56 -60.75
CA SER A 63 19.59 -15.50 -59.87
C SER A 63 20.28 -15.66 -58.52
N LYS A 64 21.62 -15.68 -58.48
CA LYS A 64 22.38 -15.73 -57.22
C LYS A 64 22.25 -14.44 -56.41
N GLU A 65 22.20 -13.28 -57.07
CA GLU A 65 22.02 -11.98 -56.40
C GLU A 65 20.64 -11.88 -55.76
N MET A 66 19.59 -12.22 -56.50
CA MET A 66 18.23 -12.27 -55.96
C MET A 66 18.11 -13.24 -54.78
N ALA A 67 18.76 -14.41 -54.85
CA ALA A 67 18.75 -15.40 -53.78
C ALA A 67 19.42 -14.89 -52.49
N LYS A 68 20.33 -13.90 -52.54
CA LYS A 68 20.92 -13.30 -51.34
C LYS A 68 19.93 -12.46 -50.55
N GLU A 69 18.97 -11.83 -51.23
CA GLU A 69 17.93 -10.99 -50.61
C GLU A 69 16.78 -11.84 -50.03
N TRP A 70 16.68 -13.11 -50.41
CA TRP A 70 15.64 -13.99 -49.90
C TRP A 70 15.89 -14.35 -48.44
N ASP A 71 14.97 -13.89 -47.59
CA ASP A 71 15.01 -14.11 -46.14
C ASP A 71 15.00 -15.59 -45.73
N ASN A 72 14.36 -16.43 -46.54
CA ASN A 72 14.12 -17.85 -46.24
C ASN A 72 15.27 -18.77 -46.67
N THR A 73 16.39 -18.23 -47.15
CA THR A 73 17.57 -19.06 -47.41
C THR A 73 18.18 -19.55 -46.10
N ILE A 74 18.73 -20.76 -46.12
CA ILE A 74 19.36 -21.38 -44.93
C ILE A 74 20.46 -20.47 -44.35
N VAL A 75 21.18 -19.75 -45.21
CA VAL A 75 22.25 -18.82 -44.81
C VAL A 75 21.68 -17.62 -44.06
N ASN A 76 20.63 -16.97 -44.59
CA ASN A 76 20.01 -15.80 -43.96
C ASN A 76 19.29 -16.19 -42.66
N LEU A 77 18.62 -17.34 -42.63
CA LEU A 77 18.02 -17.88 -41.40
C LEU A 77 19.08 -18.15 -40.30
N ARG A 78 20.24 -18.71 -40.66
CA ARG A 78 21.35 -18.90 -39.71
C ARG A 78 21.90 -17.57 -39.22
N ARG A 79 22.06 -16.59 -40.11
CA ARG A 79 22.52 -15.24 -39.75
C ARG A 79 21.56 -14.58 -38.76
N LYS A 80 20.26 -14.56 -39.04
CA LYS A 80 19.23 -14.04 -38.13
C LYS A 80 19.25 -14.74 -36.77
N ARG A 81 19.38 -16.07 -36.73
CA ARG A 81 19.50 -16.82 -35.47
C ARG A 81 20.74 -16.42 -34.67
N LEU A 82 21.86 -16.17 -35.33
CA LEU A 82 23.08 -15.71 -34.65
C LEU A 82 22.93 -14.29 -34.12
N GLU A 83 22.30 -13.40 -34.88
CA GLU A 83 22.00 -12.02 -34.46
C GLU A 83 21.08 -12.02 -33.23
N VAL A 84 19.97 -12.77 -33.25
CA VAL A 84 19.06 -12.91 -32.10
C VAL A 84 19.80 -13.46 -30.86
N ARG A 85 20.67 -14.47 -31.03
CA ARG A 85 21.46 -14.99 -29.90
C ARG A 85 22.43 -13.96 -29.34
N ARG A 86 23.04 -13.14 -30.19
CA ARG A 86 23.91 -12.04 -29.75
C ARG A 86 23.11 -11.01 -28.96
N GLU A 87 21.97 -10.59 -29.47
CA GLU A 87 21.08 -9.65 -28.79
C GLU A 87 20.63 -10.18 -27.42
N GLN A 88 20.23 -11.45 -27.35
CA GLN A 88 19.87 -12.10 -26.08
C GLN A 88 21.04 -12.15 -25.10
N ALA A 89 22.25 -12.50 -25.57
CA ALA A 89 23.44 -12.51 -24.73
C ALA A 89 23.79 -11.11 -24.21
N GLU A 90 23.70 -10.08 -25.06
CA GLU A 90 23.93 -8.70 -24.66
C GLU A 90 22.90 -8.21 -23.63
N GLN A 91 21.62 -8.55 -23.81
CA GLN A 91 20.58 -8.22 -22.85
C GLN A 91 20.84 -8.90 -21.50
N LEU A 92 21.20 -10.19 -21.50
CA LEU A 92 21.52 -10.92 -20.29
C LEU A 92 22.70 -10.30 -19.54
N GLU A 93 23.77 -9.91 -20.24
CA GLU A 93 24.92 -9.25 -19.64
C GLU A 93 24.58 -7.86 -19.08
N ARG A 94 23.74 -7.08 -19.79
CA ARG A 94 23.23 -5.80 -19.27
C ARG A 94 22.43 -5.98 -17.99
N ASP A 95 21.57 -6.99 -17.93
CA ASP A 95 20.74 -7.25 -16.75
C ASP A 95 21.57 -7.78 -15.57
N ARG A 96 22.54 -8.67 -15.84
CA ARG A 96 23.52 -9.10 -14.83
C ARG A 96 24.29 -7.92 -14.26
N ARG A 97 24.75 -7.01 -15.13
CA ARG A 97 25.48 -5.81 -14.71
C ARG A 97 24.61 -4.87 -13.88
N LYS A 98 23.34 -4.66 -14.25
CA LYS A 98 22.39 -3.86 -13.46
C LYS A 98 22.20 -4.46 -12.07
N ARG A 99 21.88 -5.76 -11.98
CA ARG A 99 21.73 -6.46 -10.70
C ARG A 99 22.99 -6.38 -9.84
N TYR A 100 24.17 -6.52 -10.46
CA TYR A 100 25.43 -6.37 -9.74
C TYR A 100 25.63 -4.98 -9.13
N LEU A 101 25.27 -3.93 -9.88
CA LEU A 101 25.35 -2.55 -9.39
C LEU A 101 24.33 -2.28 -8.29
N GLU A 102 23.12 -2.84 -8.39
CA GLU A 102 22.09 -2.76 -7.35
C GLU A 102 22.55 -3.43 -6.06
N MET A 103 22.99 -4.69 -6.14
CA MET A 103 23.52 -5.43 -4.98
C MET A 103 24.70 -4.69 -4.33
N ARG A 104 25.62 -4.13 -5.13
CA ARG A 104 26.73 -3.34 -4.59
C ARG A 104 26.28 -2.08 -3.86
N LYS A 105 25.22 -1.42 -4.33
CA LYS A 105 24.65 -0.25 -3.64
C LYS A 105 24.01 -0.67 -2.32
N GLU A 106 23.20 -1.72 -2.34
CA GLU A 106 22.56 -2.27 -1.13
C GLU A 106 23.61 -2.69 -0.08
N GLU A 107 24.68 -3.36 -0.49
CA GLU A 107 25.79 -3.71 0.40
C GLU A 107 26.50 -2.48 0.97
N ALA A 108 26.70 -1.43 0.16
CA ALA A 108 27.34 -0.19 0.60
C ALA A 108 26.46 0.54 1.62
N ASP A 109 25.15 0.60 1.37
CA ASP A 109 24.18 1.22 2.28
C ASP A 109 24.06 0.42 3.58
N ALA A 110 24.03 -0.91 3.51
CA ALA A 110 24.06 -1.77 4.69
C ALA A 110 25.32 -1.55 5.53
N LYS A 111 26.50 -1.50 4.89
CA LYS A 111 27.76 -1.19 5.57
C LYS A 111 27.74 0.20 6.22
N LYS A 112 27.21 1.20 5.51
CA LYS A 112 27.07 2.55 6.06
C LYS A 112 26.17 2.56 7.30
N ASN A 113 25.03 1.88 7.24
CA ASN A 113 24.10 1.78 8.38
C ASN A 113 24.75 1.10 9.59
N ILE A 114 25.51 0.02 9.38
CA ILE A 114 26.26 -0.66 10.45
C ILE A 114 27.29 0.29 11.06
N VAL A 115 28.06 1.00 10.23
CA VAL A 115 29.06 1.96 10.70
C VAL A 115 28.42 3.12 11.47
N ASP A 116 27.30 3.65 10.99
CA ASP A 116 26.60 4.76 11.65
C ASP A 116 25.95 4.31 12.97
N ALA A 117 25.42 3.08 13.04
CA ALA A 117 24.95 2.49 14.28
C ALA A 117 26.10 2.32 15.30
N ALA A 118 27.25 1.79 14.86
CA ALA A 118 28.44 1.65 15.70
C ALA A 118 28.94 3.02 16.20
N LYS A 119 28.97 4.04 15.33
CA LYS A 119 29.32 5.42 15.73
C LYS A 119 28.36 5.99 16.76
N LYS A 120 27.05 5.73 16.64
CA LYS A 120 26.05 6.14 17.63
C LYS A 120 26.29 5.47 18.98
N MET A 121 26.57 4.15 18.99
CA MET A 121 26.92 3.42 20.21
C MET A 121 28.16 4.01 20.87
N LEU A 122 29.26 4.15 20.13
CA LEU A 122 30.49 4.76 20.62
C LEU A 122 30.27 6.19 21.12
N ARG A 123 29.43 6.98 20.44
CA ARG A 123 29.09 8.33 20.88
C ARG A 123 28.36 8.27 22.22
N ASN A 124 27.37 7.39 22.38
CA ASN A 124 26.59 7.26 23.60
C ASN A 124 27.41 6.70 24.77
N GLU A 125 28.41 5.87 24.49
CA GLU A 125 29.31 5.29 25.48
C GLU A 125 30.26 6.30 26.12
N LYS A 126 30.50 7.45 25.49
CA LYS A 126 31.35 8.50 26.05
C LYS A 126 30.79 9.02 27.37
N ASP A 127 31.66 9.28 28.34
CA ASP A 127 31.21 9.68 29.68
C ASP A 127 30.47 11.03 29.68
N ASN A 128 30.89 11.98 28.83
CA ASN A 128 30.20 13.25 28.68
C ASN A 128 28.75 13.06 28.19
N THR A 129 28.51 12.14 27.25
CA THR A 129 27.15 11.88 26.76
C THR A 129 26.32 11.11 27.77
N LYS A 130 26.92 10.16 28.51
CA LYS A 130 26.22 9.49 29.62
C LYS A 130 25.81 10.47 30.71
N SER A 131 26.70 11.38 31.08
CA SER A 131 26.41 12.44 32.05
C SER A 131 25.28 13.34 31.55
N PHE A 132 25.32 13.76 30.29
CA PHE A 132 24.25 14.54 29.67
C PHE A 132 22.91 13.79 29.65
N LEU A 133 22.89 12.52 29.23
CA LEU A 133 21.68 11.70 29.20
C LEU A 133 21.09 11.48 30.60
N SER A 134 21.95 11.29 31.61
CA SER A 134 21.54 11.20 33.00
C SER A 134 20.89 12.50 33.48
N ALA A 135 21.49 13.65 33.17
CA ALA A 135 20.94 14.96 33.50
C ALA A 135 19.59 15.22 32.79
N LEU A 136 19.47 14.81 31.52
CA LEU A 136 18.22 14.89 30.78
C LEU A 136 17.12 14.03 31.43
N LYS A 137 17.41 12.77 31.74
CA LYS A 137 16.48 11.88 32.46
C LYS A 137 16.07 12.48 33.82
N TYR A 138 17.02 13.05 34.56
CA TYR A 138 16.71 13.69 35.84
C TYR A 138 15.79 14.91 35.65
N SER A 139 15.97 15.70 34.61
CA SER A 139 15.08 16.84 34.30
C SER A 139 13.65 16.40 33.98
N GLU A 140 13.48 15.26 33.29
CA GLU A 140 12.16 14.67 33.01
C GLU A 140 11.49 14.19 34.30
N VAL A 141 12.22 13.48 35.16
CA VAL A 141 11.73 13.05 36.48
C VAL A 141 11.31 14.24 37.34
N LEU A 142 12.06 15.35 37.32
CA LEU A 142 11.68 16.57 38.03
C LEU A 142 10.39 17.19 37.46
N ARG A 143 10.17 17.11 36.15
CA ARG A 143 8.92 17.58 35.54
C ARG A 143 7.74 16.71 35.99
N GLU A 144 7.88 15.39 35.90
CA GLU A 144 6.86 14.44 36.36
C GLU A 144 6.55 14.61 37.84
N ARG A 145 7.57 14.81 38.68
CA ARG A 145 7.38 15.02 40.12
C ARG A 145 6.57 16.29 40.40
N LYS A 146 6.78 17.36 39.64
CA LYS A 146 5.97 18.58 39.78
C LYS A 146 4.50 18.33 39.43
N GLU A 147 4.23 17.50 38.43
CA GLU A 147 2.87 17.11 38.06
C GLU A 147 2.23 16.23 39.13
N GLN A 148 2.97 15.28 39.70
CA GLN A 148 2.51 14.48 40.84
C GLN A 148 2.14 15.35 42.04
N ILE A 149 2.97 16.32 42.41
CA ILE A 149 2.69 17.24 43.53
C ILE A 149 1.40 18.04 43.27
N LYS A 150 1.20 18.53 42.03
CA LYS A 150 -0.04 19.23 41.68
C LYS A 150 -1.26 18.32 41.81
N PHE A 151 -1.14 17.07 41.38
CA PHE A 151 -2.22 16.10 41.47
C PHE A 151 -2.53 15.73 42.92
N GLU A 152 -1.52 15.53 43.76
CA GLU A 152 -1.68 15.27 45.19
C GLU A 152 -2.38 16.43 45.91
N GLN A 153 -2.01 17.68 45.59
CA GLN A 153 -2.71 18.87 46.10
C GLN A 153 -4.18 18.94 45.66
N GLN A 154 -4.51 18.46 44.46
CA GLN A 154 -5.90 18.39 44.00
C GLN A 154 -6.67 17.31 44.76
N LEU A 155 -6.06 16.14 45.01
CA LEU A 155 -6.68 15.08 45.80
C LEU A 155 -6.96 15.52 47.23
N GLN A 156 -6.00 16.19 47.88
CA GLN A 156 -6.19 16.73 49.23
C GLN A 156 -7.38 17.69 49.31
N LYS A 157 -7.53 18.59 48.33
CA LYS A 157 -8.68 19.51 48.28
C LYS A 157 -10.01 18.77 48.14
N ILE A 158 -10.05 17.73 47.31
CA ILE A 158 -11.25 16.91 47.13
C ILE A 158 -11.57 16.13 48.42
N GLU A 159 -10.56 15.64 49.13
CA GLU A 159 -10.74 14.97 50.42
C GLU A 159 -11.26 15.95 51.49
N GLU A 160 -10.68 17.15 51.59
CA GLU A 160 -11.15 18.22 52.47
C GLU A 160 -12.61 18.62 52.19
N GLU A 161 -12.98 18.76 50.91
CA GLU A 161 -14.36 19.06 50.49
C GLU A 161 -15.32 17.94 50.94
N LYS A 162 -14.95 16.67 50.74
CA LYS A 162 -15.75 15.53 51.19
C LYS A 162 -15.88 15.44 52.71
N GLU A 163 -14.81 15.70 53.44
CA GLU A 163 -14.84 15.73 54.91
C GLU A 163 -15.75 16.83 55.43
N MET A 164 -15.72 18.01 54.78
CA MET A 164 -16.61 19.13 55.10
C MET A 164 -18.08 18.81 54.82
N GLU A 165 -18.38 18.19 53.68
CA GLU A 165 -19.72 17.71 53.35
C GLU A 165 -20.21 16.68 54.37
N TYR A 166 -19.38 15.68 54.68
CA TYR A 166 -19.72 14.65 55.67
C TYR A 166 -19.94 15.23 57.07
N ALA A 167 -19.11 16.18 57.50
CA ALA A 167 -19.30 16.87 58.79
C ALA A 167 -20.59 17.70 58.81
N ALA A 168 -20.97 18.32 57.69
CA ALA A 168 -22.23 19.03 57.57
C ALA A 168 -23.43 18.08 57.63
N GLU A 169 -23.36 16.93 56.98
CA GLU A 169 -24.39 15.88 57.06
C GLU A 169 -24.56 15.36 58.49
N ILE A 170 -23.47 15.09 59.22
CA ILE A 170 -23.54 14.66 60.62
C ILE A 170 -24.20 15.74 61.49
N LYS A 171 -23.82 17.00 61.33
CA LYS A 171 -24.42 18.11 62.08
C LYS A 171 -25.91 18.21 61.79
N HIS A 172 -26.29 18.14 60.52
CA HIS A 172 -27.68 18.18 60.11
C HIS A 172 -28.49 17.02 60.71
N ASN A 173 -27.96 15.81 60.65
CA ASN A 173 -28.61 14.62 61.24
C ASN A 173 -28.75 14.74 62.76
N ALA A 174 -27.73 15.27 63.46
CA ALA A 174 -27.79 15.51 64.89
C ALA A 174 -28.85 16.56 65.27
N GLU A 175 -28.96 17.63 64.48
CA GLU A 175 -30.00 18.66 64.66
C GLU A 175 -31.40 18.10 64.43
N MET A 176 -31.58 17.27 63.39
CA MET A 176 -32.85 16.62 63.09
C MET A 176 -33.25 15.66 64.22
N TYR A 177 -32.33 14.81 64.67
CA TYR A 177 -32.56 13.91 65.81
C TYR A 177 -32.92 14.69 67.09
N ALA A 178 -32.25 15.82 67.35
CA ALA A 178 -32.56 16.65 68.51
C ALA A 178 -33.95 17.31 68.41
N LYS A 179 -34.43 17.64 67.21
CA LYS A 179 -35.80 18.12 66.98
C LYS A 179 -36.82 17.01 67.20
N GLU A 180 -36.60 15.83 66.63
CA GLU A 180 -37.48 14.66 66.82
C GLU A 180 -37.63 14.33 68.32
N LEU A 181 -36.52 14.32 69.06
CA LEU A 181 -36.52 14.02 70.50
C LEU A 181 -37.24 15.10 71.34
N LYS A 182 -37.25 16.36 70.88
CA LYS A 182 -38.06 17.42 71.49
C LYS A 182 -39.54 17.24 71.21
N GLU A 183 -39.90 16.95 69.96
CA GLU A 183 -41.29 16.69 69.59
C GLU A 183 -41.85 15.47 70.32
N GLU A 184 -41.08 14.39 70.46
CA GLU A 184 -41.48 13.22 71.24
C GLU A 184 -41.73 13.57 72.71
N LYS A 185 -40.83 14.34 73.34
CA LYS A 185 -41.01 14.82 74.71
C LYS A 185 -42.23 15.73 74.87
N GLU A 186 -42.51 16.59 73.89
CA GLU A 186 -43.71 17.42 73.90
C GLU A 186 -44.97 16.57 73.79
N ARG A 187 -45.02 15.61 72.85
CA ARG A 187 -46.13 14.65 72.72
C ARG A 187 -46.33 13.81 73.99
N GLU A 188 -45.25 13.41 74.66
CA GLU A 188 -45.33 12.70 75.94
C GLU A 188 -45.88 13.59 77.05
N ARG A 189 -45.45 14.86 77.13
CA ARG A 189 -45.99 15.83 78.08
C ARG A 189 -47.48 16.08 77.84
N GLU A 190 -47.89 16.29 76.58
CA GLU A 190 -49.30 16.45 76.22
C GLU A 190 -50.13 15.24 76.66
N LYS A 191 -49.65 14.01 76.40
CA LYS A 191 -50.30 12.78 76.88
C LYS A 191 -50.39 12.72 78.40
N GLN A 192 -49.31 13.08 79.12
CA GLN A 192 -49.28 13.11 80.58
C GLN A 192 -50.25 14.17 81.14
N GLU A 193 -50.31 15.36 80.54
CA GLU A 193 -51.24 16.42 80.94
C GLU A 193 -52.69 15.98 80.73
N MET A 194 -53.00 15.32 79.61
CA MET A 194 -54.33 14.77 79.37
C MET A 194 -54.70 13.71 80.41
N LEU A 195 -53.79 12.77 80.70
CA LEU A 195 -53.98 11.75 81.73
C LEU A 195 -54.14 12.37 83.14
N CYS A 196 -53.38 13.41 83.46
CA CYS A 196 -53.49 14.15 84.72
C CYS A 196 -54.85 14.87 84.85
N LYS A 197 -55.37 15.45 83.77
CA LYS A 197 -56.71 16.07 83.76
C LYS A 197 -57.79 15.01 83.98
N GLU A 198 -57.73 13.90 83.24
CA GLU A 198 -58.66 12.78 83.39
C GLU A 198 -58.67 12.22 84.82
N THR A 199 -57.49 11.98 85.40
CA THR A 199 -57.38 11.50 86.80
C THR A 199 -57.84 12.54 87.82
N SER A 200 -57.57 13.83 87.61
CA SER A 200 -58.08 14.89 88.47
C SER A 200 -59.60 14.96 88.46
N ASP A 201 -60.22 14.83 87.29
CA ASP A 201 -61.68 14.85 87.15
C ASP A 201 -62.33 13.59 87.75
N GLN A 202 -61.69 12.42 87.60
CA GLN A 202 -62.09 11.19 88.32
C GLN A 202 -62.01 11.37 89.85
N LEU A 203 -60.95 11.98 90.37
CA LEU A 203 -60.80 12.25 91.81
C LEU A 203 -61.85 13.24 92.33
N LYS A 204 -62.18 14.29 91.57
CA LYS A 204 -63.26 15.22 91.92
C LYS A 204 -64.60 14.52 91.98
N ALA A 205 -64.91 13.68 90.99
CA ALA A 205 -66.14 12.87 90.99
C ALA A 205 -66.22 11.97 92.23
N LEU A 206 -65.13 11.27 92.58
CA LEU A 206 -65.07 10.45 93.80
C LEU A 206 -65.22 11.27 95.10
N LEU A 207 -64.64 12.47 95.15
CA LEU A 207 -64.79 13.36 96.31
C LEU A 207 -66.22 13.89 96.43
N GLU A 208 -66.89 14.20 95.32
CA GLU A 208 -68.30 14.59 95.32
C GLU A 208 -69.20 13.43 95.74
N GLU A 209 -68.91 12.20 95.31
CA GLU A 209 -69.61 11.01 95.80
C GLU A 209 -69.40 10.80 97.30
N LYS A 210 -68.17 10.96 97.79
CA LYS A 210 -67.88 10.90 99.24
C LYS A 210 -68.61 11.98 100.02
N LYS A 211 -68.61 13.23 99.55
CA LYS A 211 -69.37 14.32 100.20
C LYS A 211 -70.87 14.03 100.22
N LYS A 212 -71.43 13.52 99.12
CA LYS A 212 -72.84 13.09 99.08
C LYS A 212 -73.11 11.93 100.05
N ALA A 213 -72.15 11.03 100.26
CA ALA A 213 -72.25 9.97 101.26
C ALA A 213 -72.20 10.54 102.69
N GLU A 214 -71.25 11.42 102.99
CA GLU A 214 -71.12 12.11 104.29
C GLU A 214 -72.34 13.00 104.60
N ASP A 215 -72.88 13.71 103.61
CA ASP A 215 -74.07 14.54 103.78
C ASP A 215 -75.31 13.67 104.00
N LYS A 216 -75.41 12.51 103.35
CA LYS A 216 -76.45 11.51 103.67
C LYS A 216 -76.29 10.94 105.08
N GLU A 217 -75.07 10.66 105.52
CA GLU A 217 -74.80 10.24 106.90
C GLU A 217 -75.20 11.32 107.90
N ARG A 218 -74.86 12.59 107.64
CA ARG A 218 -75.28 13.73 108.48
C ARG A 218 -76.80 13.97 108.46
N GLU A 219 -77.48 13.72 107.34
CA GLU A 219 -78.94 13.77 107.30
C GLU A 219 -79.59 12.64 108.09
N LEU A 220 -79.02 11.43 108.05
CA LEU A 220 -79.42 10.33 108.93
C LEU A 220 -79.19 10.69 110.40
N GLU A 221 -78.04 11.25 110.75
CA GLU A 221 -77.76 11.73 112.13
C GLU A 221 -78.73 12.85 112.58
N LYS A 222 -79.16 13.73 111.68
CA LYS A 222 -80.17 14.76 111.99
C LYS A 222 -81.56 14.17 112.18
N LEU A 223 -81.94 13.16 111.38
CA LEU A 223 -83.19 12.43 111.56
C LEU A 223 -83.21 11.66 112.88
N ASP A 224 -82.09 11.02 113.24
CA ASP A 224 -81.93 10.35 114.54
C ASP A 224 -81.99 11.36 115.71
N ASN A 225 -81.36 12.53 115.59
CA ASN A 225 -81.41 13.58 116.61
C ASN A 225 -82.80 14.23 116.78
N ILE A 226 -83.63 14.25 115.74
CA ILE A 226 -85.05 14.70 115.83
C ILE A 226 -85.92 13.61 116.47
N GLY A 227 -85.55 12.33 116.36
CA GLY A 227 -86.18 11.22 117.06
C GLY A 227 -85.96 11.26 118.59
N ILE A 228 -84.79 11.73 119.03
CA ILE A 228 -84.41 11.78 120.46
C ILE A 228 -85.11 12.90 121.23
N GLN A 229 -85.65 13.95 120.58
CA GLN A 229 -86.37 15.05 121.26
C GLN A 229 -87.88 14.81 121.43
N LYS A 230 -88.40 13.61 121.12
CA LYS A 230 -89.83 13.26 121.22
C LYS A 230 -90.16 12.07 122.13
N GLU A 231 -89.22 11.61 122.95
CA GLU A 231 -89.44 10.69 124.09
C GLU A 231 -88.96 11.33 125.39
#